data_AF-A0A9E7CQD0-F1
#
_entry.id   AF-A0A9E7CQD0-F1
#
_cell.length_a   1.000
_cell.length_b   1.000
_cell.length_c   1.000
_cell.angle_alpha   90.00
_cell.angle_beta   90.00
_cell.angle_gamma   90.00
#
_symmetry.space_group_name_H-M   'P 1'
#
loop_
_entity.id
_entity.type
_entity.pdbx_description
1 polymer ?
#
loop_
_entity_poly.entity_id
_entity_poly.type
_entity_poly.pdbx_seq_one_letter_code
_entity_poly.pdbx_strand_id
1 'polypeptide(L)'
;MKEAPVKKIKDSGVQSASLAEKLSAAFESGLPFEKEKPIKLNKAQDQLIDLMKVFLKATADDLHIAPKLLGTKTQITEFVLNPSTSPLLAGWRLDLFGQVAKNLIEGKAALAFDPSKNGITTHEINQS
;
A
#
# COMPACT_ATOMS: atom_id res chain seq x y z
N MET A 1 45.52 32.42 17.69
CA MET A 1 44.40 31.75 17.00
C MET A 1 44.01 30.55 17.86
N LYS A 2 42.80 30.51 18.41
CA LYS A 2 42.34 29.42 19.28
C LYS A 2 41.68 28.35 18.42
N GLU A 3 42.19 27.12 18.47
CA GLU A 3 41.57 25.98 17.80
C GLU A 3 40.19 25.69 18.41
N ALA A 4 39.19 25.49 17.56
CA ALA A 4 37.84 25.15 17.95
C ALA A 4 37.77 23.65 18.34
N PRO A 5 37.02 23.26 19.39
CA PRO A 5 36.93 21.85 19.77
C PRO A 5 36.08 21.08 18.74
N VAL A 6 36.70 20.09 18.10
CA VAL A 6 36.03 19.09 17.28
C VAL A 6 35.05 18.32 18.17
N LYS A 7 33.75 18.53 17.98
CA LYS A 7 32.71 17.69 18.60
C LYS A 7 32.89 16.27 18.09
N LYS A 8 33.33 15.35 18.97
CA LYS A 8 33.22 13.91 18.72
C LYS A 8 31.74 13.59 18.46
N ILE A 9 31.43 13.19 17.23
CA ILE A 9 30.15 12.57 16.92
C ILE A 9 30.14 11.26 17.69
N LYS A 10 29.25 11.17 18.68
CA LYS A 10 29.03 9.97 19.48
C LYS A 10 28.48 8.92 18.53
N ASP A 11 29.25 7.85 18.35
CA ASP A 11 28.85 6.63 17.66
C ASP A 11 27.54 6.14 18.29
N SER A 12 26.40 6.44 17.67
CA SER A 12 25.12 5.87 18.04
C SER A 12 25.06 4.46 17.46
N GLY A 13 25.89 3.58 18.02
CA GLY A 13 25.83 2.15 17.81
C GLY A 13 24.52 1.62 18.35
N VAL A 14 23.50 1.58 17.49
CA VAL A 14 22.26 0.86 17.76
C VAL A 14 22.59 -0.63 17.86
N GLN A 15 22.16 -1.23 18.95
CA GLN A 15 22.52 -2.55 19.47
C GLN A 15 22.18 -3.73 18.55
N SER A 16 22.96 -3.94 17.49
CA SER A 16 22.82 -5.08 16.57
C SER A 16 23.04 -6.44 17.26
N ALA A 17 23.96 -6.49 18.24
CA ALA A 17 24.24 -7.71 19.01
C ALA A 17 23.04 -8.17 19.85
N SER A 18 22.36 -7.24 20.53
CA SER A 18 21.21 -7.56 21.39
C SER A 18 19.98 -8.04 20.60
N LEU A 19 19.84 -7.61 19.35
CA LEU A 19 18.77 -8.06 18.47
C LEU A 19 19.05 -9.48 17.97
N ALA A 20 20.31 -9.79 17.64
CA ALA A 20 20.73 -11.12 17.22
C ALA A 20 20.51 -12.16 18.33
N GLU A 21 20.89 -11.84 19.57
CA GLU A 21 20.66 -12.71 20.73
C GLU A 21 19.16 -12.95 20.99
N LYS A 22 18.34 -11.90 20.89
CA LYS A 22 16.88 -12.01 21.03
C LYS A 22 16.24 -12.83 19.92
N LEU A 23 16.72 -12.71 18.68
CA LEU A 23 16.24 -13.51 17.54
C LEU A 23 16.62 -14.99 17.69
N SER A 24 17.85 -15.28 18.12
CA SER A 24 18.27 -16.67 18.41
C SER A 24 17.46 -17.28 19.54
N ALA A 25 17.26 -16.55 20.65
CA ALA A 25 16.43 -17.04 21.76
C ALA A 25 14.97 -17.27 21.34
N ALA A 26 14.40 -16.41 20.49
CA ALA A 26 13.06 -16.59 19.94
C ALA A 26 12.96 -17.84 19.06
N PHE A 27 13.99 -18.12 18.25
CA PHE A 27 14.07 -19.34 17.44
C PHE A 27 14.21 -20.61 18.31
N GLU A 28 15.08 -20.58 19.32
CA GLU A 28 15.29 -21.69 20.26
C GLU A 28 14.05 -21.97 21.12
N SER A 29 13.28 -20.93 21.45
CA SER A 29 12.03 -21.06 22.21
C SER A 29 10.89 -21.73 21.44
N GLY A 30 11.10 -22.06 20.15
CA GLY A 30 10.13 -22.79 19.34
C GLY A 30 8.84 -22.01 19.08
N LEU A 31 8.91 -20.67 19.11
CA LEU A 31 7.76 -19.83 18.76
C LEU A 31 7.26 -20.23 17.36
N PRO A 32 5.98 -20.59 17.21
CA PRO A 32 5.46 -21.01 15.93
C PRO A 32 5.53 -19.83 14.94
N PHE A 33 6.45 -19.92 13.98
CA PHE A 33 6.48 -19.07 12.81
C PHE A 33 5.76 -19.78 11.67
N GLU A 34 4.49 -19.44 11.47
CA GLU A 34 3.75 -19.95 10.33
C GLU A 34 4.12 -19.09 9.10
N LYS A 35 4.81 -19.69 8.13
CA LYS A 35 5.03 -19.04 6.83
C LYS A 35 3.66 -18.74 6.23
N GLU A 36 3.33 -17.46 6.09
CA GLU A 36 2.14 -17.05 5.33
C GLU A 36 2.22 -17.68 3.94
N LYS A 37 1.25 -18.54 3.62
CA LYS A 37 1.19 -19.16 2.30
C LYS A 37 0.89 -18.06 1.29
N PRO A 38 1.64 -18.00 0.17
CA PRO A 38 1.36 -17.02 -0.86
C PRO A 38 -0.07 -17.24 -1.38
N ILE A 39 -0.84 -16.17 -1.40
CA ILE A 39 -2.18 -16.14 -1.95
C ILE A 39 -2.09 -16.53 -3.44
N LYS A 40 -2.83 -17.57 -3.84
CA LYS A 40 -2.95 -17.95 -5.25
C LYS A 40 -3.96 -17.05 -5.95
N LEU A 41 -3.48 -16.17 -6.82
CA LEU A 41 -4.30 -15.30 -7.66
C LEU A 41 -4.48 -15.92 -9.03
N ASN A 42 -5.69 -15.83 -9.59
CA ASN A 42 -5.89 -16.09 -11.02
C ASN A 42 -5.43 -14.88 -11.85
N LYS A 43 -5.30 -15.07 -13.17
CA LYS A 43 -4.81 -14.03 -14.08
C LYS A 43 -5.67 -12.74 -14.04
N ALA A 44 -6.98 -12.87 -13.97
CA ALA A 44 -7.89 -11.72 -13.94
C ALA A 44 -7.76 -10.93 -12.63
N GLN A 45 -7.61 -11.62 -11.50
CA GLN A 45 -7.37 -11.01 -10.19
C GLN A 45 -6.05 -10.25 -10.16
N ASP A 46 -4.99 -10.82 -10.72
CA ASP A 46 -3.67 -10.18 -10.77
C ASP A 46 -3.72 -8.89 -11.62
N GLN A 47 -4.37 -8.95 -12.79
CA GLN A 47 -4.60 -7.77 -13.65
C GLN A 47 -5.46 -6.71 -12.96
N LEU A 48 -6.52 -7.10 -12.26
CA LEU A 48 -7.38 -6.20 -11.51
C LEU A 48 -6.62 -5.52 -10.37
N ILE A 49 -5.76 -6.26 -9.65
CA ILE A 49 -4.91 -5.72 -8.59
C ILE A 49 -3.96 -4.65 -9.16
N ASP A 50 -3.36 -4.90 -10.32
CA ASP A 50 -2.48 -3.91 -10.96
C ASP A 50 -3.25 -2.67 -11.41
N LEU A 51 -4.42 -2.85 -12.03
CA LEU A 51 -5.29 -1.74 -12.41
C LEU A 51 -5.71 -0.90 -11.19
N MET A 52 -6.11 -1.56 -10.10
CA MET A 52 -6.54 -0.91 -8.87
C MET A 52 -5.41 -0.13 -8.20
N LYS A 53 -4.15 -0.57 -8.32
CA LYS A 53 -2.98 0.22 -7.88
C LYS A 53 -2.79 1.49 -8.72
N VAL A 54 -3.11 1.46 -10.02
CA VAL A 54 -3.04 2.66 -10.87
C VAL A 54 -4.14 3.65 -10.46
N PHE A 55 -5.37 3.18 -10.24
CA PHE A 55 -6.45 4.00 -9.69
C PHE A 55 -6.05 4.60 -8.32
N LEU A 56 -5.51 3.80 -7.40
CA LEU A 56 -5.07 4.27 -6.09
C LEU A 56 -4.05 5.42 -6.19
N LYS A 57 -3.11 5.33 -7.14
CA LYS A 57 -2.13 6.39 -7.37
C LYS A 57 -2.79 7.64 -7.94
N ALA A 58 -3.62 7.51 -8.97
CA ALA A 58 -4.33 8.64 -9.56
C ALA A 58 -5.20 9.37 -8.52
N THR A 59 -5.96 8.63 -7.71
CA THR A 59 -6.77 9.20 -6.62
C THR A 59 -5.91 9.88 -5.57
N ALA A 60 -4.77 9.30 -5.20
CA ALA A 60 -3.85 9.92 -4.23
C ALA A 60 -3.21 11.21 -4.76
N ASP A 61 -2.87 11.23 -6.06
CA ASP A 61 -2.30 12.38 -6.73
C ASP A 61 -3.32 13.53 -6.81
N ASP A 62 -4.58 13.23 -7.15
CA ASP A 62 -5.70 14.19 -7.15
C ASP A 62 -5.97 14.78 -5.75
N LEU A 63 -5.81 13.97 -4.70
CA LEU A 63 -5.98 14.39 -3.30
C LEU A 63 -4.70 14.98 -2.67
N HIS A 64 -3.58 14.97 -3.39
CA HIS A 64 -2.26 15.40 -2.90
C HIS A 64 -1.80 14.70 -1.61
N ILE A 65 -2.05 13.39 -1.49
CA ILE A 65 -1.64 12.57 -0.34
C ILE A 65 -0.79 11.38 -0.77
N ALA A 66 -0.10 10.74 0.18
CA ALA A 66 0.64 9.53 -0.10
C ALA A 66 -0.33 8.35 -0.40
N PRO A 67 -0.14 7.58 -1.49
CA PRO A 67 -1.04 6.47 -1.85
C PRO A 67 -1.21 5.42 -0.75
N LYS A 68 -0.17 5.19 0.06
CA LYS A 68 -0.20 4.26 1.18
C LYS A 68 -1.23 4.63 2.27
N LEU A 69 -1.67 5.89 2.33
CA LEU A 69 -2.72 6.31 3.25
C LEU A 69 -4.08 5.75 2.82
N LEU A 70 -4.37 5.79 1.52
CA LEU A 70 -5.59 5.23 0.92
C LEU A 70 -5.60 3.71 1.05
N GLY A 71 -4.48 3.04 0.74
CA GLY A 71 -4.40 1.59 0.84
C GLY A 71 -3.02 1.01 0.53
N THR A 72 -2.81 -0.23 0.92
CA THR A 72 -1.61 -1.01 0.61
C THR A 72 -1.90 -2.09 -0.44
N LYS A 73 -0.84 -2.67 -1.03
CA LYS A 73 -0.97 -3.82 -1.92
C LYS A 73 -1.75 -4.97 -1.25
N THR A 74 -1.45 -5.26 0.02
CA THR A 74 -2.12 -6.32 0.77
C THR A 74 -3.62 -6.07 0.89
N GLN A 75 -4.02 -4.85 1.24
CA GLN A 75 -5.44 -4.47 1.36
C GLN A 75 -6.17 -4.49 0.01
N ILE A 76 -5.49 -4.09 -1.08
CA ILE A 76 -5.99 -4.21 -2.46
C ILE A 76 -6.19 -5.67 -2.83
N THR A 77 -5.22 -6.53 -2.52
CA THR A 77 -5.32 -7.97 -2.77
C THR A 77 -6.45 -8.61 -1.96
N GLU A 78 -6.59 -8.26 -0.68
CA GLU A 78 -7.70 -8.68 0.18
C GLU A 78 -9.04 -8.24 -0.39
N PHE A 79 -9.16 -7.01 -0.87
CA PHE A 79 -10.39 -6.51 -1.49
C PHE A 79 -10.76 -7.30 -2.75
N VAL A 80 -9.79 -7.60 -3.64
CA VAL A 80 -10.06 -8.37 -4.86
C VAL A 80 -10.52 -9.80 -4.55
N LEU A 81 -10.04 -10.38 -3.45
CA LEU A 81 -10.41 -11.75 -3.04
C LEU A 81 -11.72 -11.78 -2.25
N ASN A 82 -11.91 -10.82 -1.37
CA ASN A 82 -13.06 -10.72 -0.47
C ASN A 82 -13.40 -9.23 -0.21
N PRO A 83 -14.21 -8.60 -1.09
CA PRO A 83 -14.56 -7.19 -0.96
C PRO A 83 -15.28 -6.88 0.37
N SER A 84 -16.16 -7.79 0.82
CA SER A 84 -17.09 -7.56 1.94
C SER A 84 -16.41 -7.24 3.27
N THR A 85 -15.18 -7.68 3.46
CA THR A 85 -14.42 -7.48 4.71
C THR A 85 -13.25 -6.50 4.56
N SER A 86 -13.14 -5.84 3.40
CA SER A 86 -11.96 -5.01 3.14
C SER A 86 -11.98 -3.69 3.93
N PRO A 87 -10.86 -3.29 4.55
CA PRO A 87 -10.74 -1.99 5.19
C PRO A 87 -10.80 -0.81 4.20
N LEU A 88 -10.68 -1.08 2.88
CA LEU A 88 -10.89 -0.05 1.84
C LEU A 88 -12.35 0.41 1.80
N LEU A 89 -13.29 -0.38 2.30
CA LEU A 89 -14.73 -0.08 2.30
C LEU A 89 -15.23 0.45 3.65
N ALA A 90 -14.35 0.93 4.51
CA ALA A 90 -14.70 1.40 5.85
C ALA A 90 -14.20 2.83 6.13
N GLY A 91 -15.04 3.61 6.82
CA GLY A 91 -14.74 4.98 7.24
C GLY A 91 -14.30 5.87 6.08
N TRP A 92 -13.38 6.80 6.35
CA TRP A 92 -12.92 7.78 5.37
C TRP A 92 -12.28 7.17 4.12
N ARG A 93 -11.78 5.92 4.18
CA ARG A 93 -11.23 5.24 3.00
C ARG A 93 -12.31 4.90 1.99
N LEU A 94 -13.51 4.58 2.47
CA LEU A 94 -14.67 4.39 1.59
C LEU A 94 -14.94 5.65 0.78
N ASP A 95 -14.92 6.79 1.46
CA ASP A 95 -15.24 8.10 0.89
C ASP A 95 -14.18 8.57 -0.11
N LEU A 96 -12.90 8.32 0.17
CA LEU A 96 -11.79 8.78 -0.69
C LEU A 96 -11.45 7.82 -1.82
N PHE A 97 -11.54 6.49 -1.61
CA PHE A 97 -11.11 5.51 -2.62
C PHE A 97 -12.02 4.29 -2.73
N GLY A 98 -12.70 3.87 -1.66
CA GLY A 98 -13.50 2.64 -1.67
C GLY A 98 -14.65 2.70 -2.67
N GLN A 99 -15.26 3.86 -2.90
CA GLN A 99 -16.27 4.01 -3.94
C GLN A 99 -15.68 3.84 -5.35
N VAL A 100 -14.50 4.40 -5.60
CA VAL A 100 -13.76 4.19 -6.87
C VAL A 100 -13.41 2.72 -7.06
N ALA A 101 -12.96 2.03 -6.01
CA ALA A 101 -12.65 0.60 -6.04
C ALA A 101 -13.90 -0.25 -6.33
N LYS A 102 -15.06 0.10 -5.76
CA LYS A 102 -16.36 -0.54 -6.07
C LYS A 102 -16.75 -0.32 -7.53
N ASN A 103 -16.70 0.93 -8.00
CA ASN A 103 -17.04 1.25 -9.38
C ASN A 103 -16.12 0.50 -10.35
N LEU A 104 -14.84 0.35 -10.02
CA LEU A 104 -13.88 -0.40 -10.83
C LEU A 104 -14.27 -1.88 -10.99
N ILE A 105 -14.60 -2.58 -9.90
CA ILE A 105 -14.99 -4.01 -9.97
C ILE A 105 -16.33 -4.22 -10.68
N GLU A 106 -17.20 -3.20 -10.65
CA GLU A 106 -18.47 -3.18 -11.36
C GLU A 106 -18.32 -2.79 -12.85
N GLY A 107 -17.11 -2.45 -13.31
CA GLY A 107 -16.87 -2.00 -14.69
C GLY A 107 -17.41 -0.60 -14.97
N LYS A 108 -17.53 0.24 -13.95
CA LYS A 108 -18.08 1.60 -13.98
C LYS A 108 -17.02 2.70 -13.79
N ALA A 109 -15.73 2.36 -13.82
CA ALA A 109 -14.64 3.32 -13.72
C ALA A 109 -13.59 3.09 -14.80
N ALA A 110 -13.05 4.17 -15.36
CA ALA A 110 -12.01 4.18 -16.39
C ALA A 110 -10.83 5.09 -15.99
N LEU A 111 -9.67 4.80 -16.58
CA LEU A 111 -8.50 5.68 -16.56
C LEU A 111 -8.25 6.21 -17.95
N ALA A 112 -7.80 7.46 -18.03
CA ALA A 112 -7.28 8.06 -19.24
C ALA A 112 -5.97 8.79 -18.94
N PHE A 113 -5.13 8.97 -19.96
CA PHE A 113 -4.02 9.91 -19.88
C PHE A 113 -4.51 11.28 -20.36
N ASP A 114 -4.34 12.31 -19.55
CA ASP A 114 -4.64 13.70 -19.88
C ASP A 114 -3.33 14.45 -20.18
N PRO A 115 -3.05 14.78 -21.45
CA PRO A 115 -1.85 15.53 -21.83
C PRO A 115 -1.77 16.92 -21.19
N SER A 116 -2.91 17.54 -20.88
CA SER A 116 -2.98 18.88 -20.30
C SER A 116 -2.50 18.89 -18.86
N LYS A 117 -2.74 17.78 -18.15
CA LYS A 117 -2.25 17.56 -16.78
C LYS A 117 -0.94 16.78 -16.74
N ASN A 118 -0.47 16.28 -17.88
CA ASN A 118 0.65 15.35 -17.99
C ASN A 118 0.53 14.17 -17.00
N GLY A 119 -0.68 13.61 -16.89
CA GLY A 119 -1.03 12.69 -15.81
C GLY A 119 -2.20 11.77 -16.16
N ILE A 120 -2.51 10.88 -15.22
CA ILE A 120 -3.64 9.95 -15.34
C ILE A 120 -4.86 10.56 -14.66
N THR A 121 -6.02 10.52 -15.31
CA THR A 121 -7.31 10.94 -14.76
C THR A 121 -8.27 9.77 -14.63
N THR A 122 -9.14 9.84 -13.63
CA THR A 122 -10.21 8.84 -13.41
C THR A 122 -11.54 9.37 -13.96
N HIS A 123 -12.35 8.48 -14.54
CA HIS A 123 -13.66 8.81 -15.09
C HIS A 123 -14.69 7.74 -14.69
N GLU A 124 -15.92 8.15 -14.39
CA GLU A 124 -17.03 7.20 -14.27
C GLU A 124 -17.57 6.83 -15.65
N ILE A 125 -17.89 5.56 -15.84
CA ILE A 125 -18.48 5.04 -17.07
C ILE A 125 -19.99 5.00 -16.85
N ASN A 126 -20.70 5.98 -17.41
CA ASN A 126 -22.15 5.93 -17.49
C ASN A 126 -22.55 4.95 -18.60
N GLN A 127 -23.19 3.84 -18.24
CA GLN A 127 -23.75 2.91 -19.20
C GLN A 127 -25.04 3.54 -19.77
N SER A 128 -25.05 3.77 -21.10
CA SER A 128 -26.24 4.18 -21.87
C SER A 128 -27.29 3.07 -21.95
#